data_AF-A0AAD5GJY8-F1
#
_entry.id   AF-A0AAD5GJY8-F1
#
_cell.length_a   1.000
_cell.length_b   1.000
_cell.length_c   1.000
_cell.angle_alpha   90.00
_cell.angle_beta   90.00
_cell.angle_gamma   90.00
#
_symmetry.space_group_name_H-M   'P 1'
#
loop_
_entity.id
_entity.type
_entity.pdbx_description
1 polymer ?
#
loop_
_entity_poly.entity_id
_entity_poly.type
_entity_poly.pdbx_seq_one_letter_code
_entity_poly.pdbx_strand_id
1 'polypeptide(L)'
;MSIIPRELLGNWRILRKNISKFIRLRIYEKFSLHQCMYKLKISDFQFLSAFCIPGTNRNLLERWIYWLFASIVVPLLQANFYVTESEHGKLQVFFYEKSVWEKLMKTSIGCLKDECYRLVNVASVKQIVSCRRFGFSRVRFRPKANGIRPLANLKSSSRLQFSHTVKEFKAVNVVLQDLHAALKDVQMKIPETLGSSVFSYNDVHRNFRNFLSRVKNGSSTLPSVYMVVADVQKAYDSINQDKLLHLMKDVIVDDHLLHQTHQIIASSRHFQVLPCINLCKQFRSHAQNRSSHSVVVDQGRSRTAAKADLHFNLQQHVKNN
;
A
#
# COMPACT_ATOMS: atom_id res chain seq x y z
N MET A 1 1.15 -5.21 39.68
CA MET A 1 2.29 -6.15 39.64
C MET A 1 3.22 -5.78 38.50
N SER A 2 4.54 -5.87 38.71
CA SER A 2 5.52 -5.75 37.61
C SER A 2 5.60 -7.09 36.88
N ILE A 3 5.48 -7.09 35.55
CA ILE A 3 5.55 -8.32 34.73
C ILE A 3 6.94 -8.97 34.81
N ILE A 4 7.97 -8.15 35.01
CA ILE A 4 9.36 -8.61 35.09
C ILE A 4 9.93 -8.22 36.45
N PRO A 5 10.56 -9.16 37.18
CA PRO A 5 11.31 -8.88 38.40
C PRO A 5 12.39 -7.81 38.17
N ARG A 6 12.63 -6.95 39.17
CA ARG A 6 13.56 -5.81 39.03
C ARG A 6 14.99 -6.27 38.79
N GLU A 7 15.34 -7.43 39.33
CA GLU A 7 16.63 -8.10 39.27
C GLU A 7 17.01 -8.45 37.82
N LEU A 8 16.02 -8.64 36.94
CA LEU A 8 16.22 -9.00 35.53
C LEU A 8 16.25 -7.77 34.59
N LEU A 9 15.90 -6.58 35.09
CA LEU A 9 15.79 -5.36 34.29
C LEU A 9 17.08 -4.54 34.24
N GLY A 10 18.05 -4.89 35.09
CA GLY A 10 19.25 -4.09 35.32
C GLY A 10 18.93 -2.62 35.55
N ASN A 11 19.55 -1.71 34.78
CA ASN A 11 19.23 -0.30 34.85
C ASN A 11 17.88 0.02 34.15
N TRP A 12 16.80 -0.20 34.89
CA TRP A 12 15.42 -0.05 34.39
C TRP A 12 15.11 1.37 33.88
N ARG A 13 15.80 2.41 34.38
CA ARG A 13 15.60 3.81 33.94
C ARG A 13 16.07 4.00 32.50
N ILE A 14 17.23 3.43 32.15
CA ILE A 14 17.76 3.46 30.79
C ILE A 14 16.87 2.61 29.87
N LEU A 15 16.49 1.42 30.33
CA LEU A 15 15.62 0.53 29.58
C LEU A 15 14.26 1.18 29.26
N ARG A 16 13.65 1.87 30.24
CA ARG A 16 12.41 2.65 30.04
C ARG A 16 12.59 3.78 29.02
N LYS A 17 13.74 4.46 29.02
CA LYS A 17 14.06 5.47 27.98
C LYS A 17 14.16 4.85 26.60
N ASN A 18 14.79 3.68 26.48
CA ASN A 18 14.92 2.97 25.20
C ASN A 18 13.56 2.47 24.68
N ILE A 19 12.70 1.95 25.57
CA ILE A 19 11.31 1.59 25.24
C ILE A 19 10.51 2.83 24.81
N SER A 20 10.63 3.96 25.53
CA SER A 20 9.97 5.22 25.15
C SER A 20 10.43 5.71 23.78
N LYS A 21 11.72 5.59 23.46
CA LYS A 21 12.25 5.92 22.14
C LYS A 21 11.66 5.02 21.05
N PHE A 22 11.58 3.72 21.31
CA PHE A 22 10.95 2.75 20.39
C PHE A 22 9.48 3.09 20.10
N ILE A 23 8.70 3.43 21.13
CA ILE A 23 7.27 3.77 20.98
C ILE A 23 7.06 5.06 20.16
N ARG A 24 8.02 5.98 20.18
CA ARG A 24 7.95 7.28 19.48
C ARG A 24 8.40 7.24 18.03
N LEU A 25 8.81 6.08 17.52
CA LEU A 25 9.24 5.92 16.14
C LEU A 25 8.08 6.14 15.17
N ARG A 26 8.43 6.61 13.98
CA ARG A 26 7.48 6.75 12.86
C ARG A 26 7.29 5.40 12.15
N ILE A 27 6.20 5.28 11.39
CA ILE A 27 5.99 4.10 10.55
C ILE A 27 7.16 3.99 9.55
N TYR A 28 7.67 2.75 9.40
CA TYR A 28 8.86 2.39 8.62
C TYR A 28 10.23 2.73 9.22
N GLU A 29 10.30 3.43 10.35
CA GLU A 29 11.56 3.57 11.08
C GLU A 29 11.95 2.22 11.69
N LYS A 30 13.24 1.88 11.57
CA LYS A 30 13.80 0.65 12.15
C LYS A 30 14.44 0.98 13.49
N PHE A 31 14.24 0.10 14.47
CA PHE A 31 14.92 0.14 15.76
C PHE A 31 15.82 -1.07 15.90
N SER A 32 17.13 -0.86 15.87
CA SER A 32 18.09 -1.97 15.95
C SER A 32 18.28 -2.43 17.39
N LEU A 33 18.73 -3.68 17.58
CA LEU A 33 19.07 -4.21 18.90
C LEU A 33 20.13 -3.34 19.60
N HIS A 34 21.09 -2.81 18.86
CA HIS A 34 22.08 -1.85 19.37
C HIS A 34 21.40 -0.60 19.96
N GLN A 35 20.34 -0.09 19.35
CA GLN A 35 19.56 1.02 19.89
C GLN A 35 18.74 0.62 21.11
N CYS A 36 18.19 -0.60 21.16
CA CYS A 36 17.54 -1.14 22.36
C CYS A 36 18.49 -1.21 23.56
N MET A 37 19.77 -1.48 23.29
CA MET A 37 20.83 -1.62 24.28
C MET A 37 21.61 -0.35 24.56
N TYR A 38 21.24 0.77 23.92
CA TYR A 38 21.99 2.02 24.05
C TYR A 38 22.14 2.43 25.52
N LYS A 39 23.39 2.62 25.95
CA LYS A 39 23.81 2.95 27.33
C LYS A 39 23.52 1.89 28.41
N LEU A 40 23.01 0.70 28.06
CA LEU A 40 22.92 -0.41 29.00
C LEU A 40 24.31 -1.04 29.20
N LYS A 41 24.72 -1.23 30.45
CA LYS A 41 25.98 -1.92 30.78
C LYS A 41 25.70 -3.34 31.21
N ILE A 42 26.60 -4.27 30.88
CA ILE A 42 26.51 -5.67 31.33
C ILE A 42 26.54 -5.74 32.87
N SER A 43 27.33 -4.87 33.50
CA SER A 43 27.41 -4.74 34.96
C SER A 43 26.08 -4.40 35.64
N ASP A 44 25.12 -3.84 34.90
CA ASP A 44 23.81 -3.50 35.44
C ASP A 44 22.95 -4.75 35.66
N PHE A 45 23.28 -5.88 35.03
CA PHE A 45 22.48 -7.12 35.05
C PHE A 45 23.16 -8.18 35.91
N GLN A 46 22.87 -8.18 37.21
CA GLN A 46 23.49 -9.08 38.19
C GLN A 46 23.26 -10.56 37.86
N PHE A 47 22.14 -10.94 37.26
CA PHE A 47 21.90 -12.34 36.91
C PHE A 47 22.90 -12.88 35.88
N LEU A 48 23.53 -12.02 35.07
CA LEU A 48 24.51 -12.45 34.07
C LEU A 48 25.82 -12.92 34.70
N SER A 49 26.18 -12.45 35.90
CA SER A 49 27.39 -12.92 36.57
C SER A 49 27.26 -14.35 37.06
N ALA A 50 26.03 -14.87 37.24
CA ALA A 50 25.79 -16.25 37.64
C ALA A 50 26.10 -17.28 36.54
N PHE A 51 26.13 -16.85 35.26
CA PHE A 51 26.33 -17.75 34.12
C PHE A 51 27.80 -17.94 33.72
N CYS A 52 28.75 -17.34 34.45
CA CYS A 52 30.21 -17.62 34.52
C CYS A 52 30.97 -18.10 33.26
N ILE A 53 30.52 -17.80 32.04
CA ILE A 53 31.24 -18.16 30.81
C ILE A 53 31.81 -16.87 30.18
N PRO A 54 33.12 -16.60 30.30
CA PRO A 54 33.77 -15.45 29.71
C PRO A 54 33.44 -15.33 28.21
N GLY A 55 33.05 -14.13 27.77
CA GLY A 55 32.70 -13.85 26.36
C GLY A 55 31.25 -14.11 25.96
N THR A 56 30.44 -14.83 26.75
CA THR A 56 29.03 -15.12 26.39
C THR A 56 28.02 -14.11 26.96
N ASN A 57 28.36 -13.40 28.03
CA ASN A 57 27.46 -12.49 28.74
C ASN A 57 26.87 -11.40 27.82
N ARG A 58 27.65 -10.92 26.85
CA ARG A 58 27.17 -9.94 25.85
C ARG A 58 26.10 -10.54 24.94
N ASN A 59 26.34 -11.76 24.43
CA ASN A 59 25.38 -12.46 23.57
C ASN A 59 24.09 -12.79 24.34
N LEU A 60 24.23 -13.23 25.59
CA LEU A 60 23.09 -13.50 26.46
C LEU A 60 22.27 -12.23 26.74
N LEU A 61 22.92 -11.10 27.00
CA LEU A 61 22.24 -9.81 27.16
C LEU A 61 21.56 -9.35 25.87
N GLU A 62 22.22 -9.49 24.73
CA GLU A 62 21.64 -9.18 23.41
C GLU A 62 20.36 -10.00 23.17
N ARG A 63 20.39 -11.31 23.44
CA ARG A 63 19.22 -12.19 23.37
C ARG A 63 18.14 -11.81 24.37
N TRP A 64 18.51 -11.49 25.61
CA TRP A 64 17.58 -11.07 26.66
C TRP A 64 16.83 -9.78 26.28
N ILE A 65 17.55 -8.76 25.81
CA ILE A 65 16.95 -7.48 25.39
C ILE A 65 16.11 -7.66 24.13
N TYR A 66 16.57 -8.47 23.17
CA TYR A 66 15.76 -8.82 22.01
C TYR A 66 14.44 -9.49 22.44
N TRP A 67 14.52 -10.51 23.30
CA TRP A 67 13.36 -11.21 23.82
C TRP A 67 12.40 -10.27 24.54
N LEU A 68 12.91 -9.36 25.39
CA LEU A 68 12.11 -8.36 26.09
C LEU A 68 11.31 -7.49 25.12
N PHE A 69 11.96 -6.93 24.10
CA PHE A 69 11.27 -6.08 23.14
C PHE A 69 10.28 -6.87 22.27
N ALA A 70 10.72 -8.01 21.73
CA ALA A 70 9.94 -8.81 20.79
C ALA A 70 8.78 -9.57 21.44
N SER A 71 8.94 -10.02 22.68
CA SER A 71 8.01 -10.93 23.36
C SER A 71 7.21 -10.27 24.47
N ILE A 72 7.67 -9.12 25.01
CA ILE A 72 6.95 -8.40 26.06
C ILE A 72 6.48 -7.04 25.56
N VAL A 73 7.40 -6.15 25.17
CA VAL A 73 7.04 -4.75 24.80
C VAL A 73 6.09 -4.72 23.61
N VAL A 74 6.45 -5.36 22.49
CA VAL A 74 5.62 -5.37 21.28
C VAL A 74 4.28 -6.07 21.52
N PRO A 75 4.22 -7.28 22.11
CA PRO A 75 2.94 -7.94 22.37
C PRO A 75 2.06 -7.18 23.36
N LEU A 76 2.61 -6.52 24.39
CA LEU A 76 1.82 -5.69 25.30
C LEU A 76 1.19 -4.48 24.58
N LEU A 77 1.94 -3.82 23.70
CA LEU A 77 1.40 -2.72 22.90
C LEU A 77 0.28 -3.25 21.98
N GLN A 78 0.51 -4.37 21.30
CA GLN A 78 -0.48 -4.99 20.42
C GLN A 78 -1.70 -5.55 21.17
N ALA A 79 -1.55 -5.98 22.42
CA ALA A 79 -2.62 -6.50 23.24
C ALA A 79 -3.58 -5.40 23.70
N ASN A 80 -3.06 -4.21 24.02
CA ASN A 80 -3.83 -3.13 24.64
C ASN A 80 -4.25 -2.02 23.65
N PHE A 81 -3.47 -1.80 22.59
CA PHE A 81 -3.66 -0.69 21.67
C PHE A 81 -3.86 -1.15 20.22
N TYR A 82 -4.74 -0.45 19.52
CA TYR A 82 -4.73 -0.40 18.07
C TYR A 82 -3.69 0.66 17.62
N VAL A 83 -2.65 0.18 16.94
CA VAL A 83 -1.51 1.00 16.52
C VAL A 83 -1.67 1.35 15.04
N THR A 84 -1.81 2.64 14.74
CA THR A 84 -2.07 3.11 13.38
C THR A 84 -1.57 4.53 13.18
N GLU A 85 -1.30 4.92 11.95
CA GLU A 85 -0.90 6.27 11.57
C GLU A 85 -2.13 7.12 11.22
N SER A 86 -2.09 8.44 11.44
CA SER A 86 -3.17 9.34 11.00
C SER A 86 -2.94 9.79 9.56
N GLU A 87 -3.98 10.26 8.86
CA GLU A 87 -3.83 10.75 7.47
C GLU A 87 -2.88 11.95 7.35
N HIS A 88 -2.93 12.86 8.33
CA HIS A 88 -2.14 14.10 8.34
C HIS A 88 -0.82 13.98 9.12
N GLY A 89 -0.61 12.88 9.85
CA GLY A 89 0.47 12.75 10.83
C GLY A 89 1.88 12.55 10.27
N LYS A 90 2.12 12.71 8.96
CA LYS A 90 3.46 12.54 8.33
C LYS A 90 4.20 11.28 8.83
N LEU A 91 3.54 10.12 8.79
CA LEU A 91 4.06 8.82 9.25
C LEU A 91 4.17 8.67 10.79
N GLN A 92 3.67 9.60 11.58
CA GLN A 92 3.58 9.44 13.04
C GLN A 92 2.62 8.30 13.41
N VAL A 93 3.02 7.52 14.41
CA VAL A 93 2.24 6.41 14.96
C VAL A 93 1.39 6.91 16.12
N PHE A 94 0.12 6.51 16.12
CA PHE A 94 -0.86 6.78 17.17
C PHE A 94 -1.31 5.45 17.80
N PHE A 95 -1.59 5.51 19.10
CA PHE A 95 -2.02 4.37 19.91
C PHE A 95 -3.42 4.67 20.42
N TYR A 96 -4.40 3.89 19.99
CA TYR A 96 -5.78 3.97 20.47
C TYR A 96 -6.07 2.77 21.34
N GLU A 97 -6.67 2.96 22.52
CA GLU A 97 -7.15 1.83 23.31
C GLU A 97 -8.11 0.98 22.48
N LYS A 98 -8.00 -0.35 22.58
CA LYS A 98 -8.81 -1.25 21.74
C LYS A 98 -10.31 -1.05 21.91
N SER A 99 -10.78 -0.80 23.14
CA SER A 99 -12.20 -0.55 23.44
C SER A 99 -12.72 0.72 22.74
N VAL A 100 -11.93 1.78 22.73
CA VAL A 100 -12.24 3.05 22.04
C VAL A 100 -12.21 2.83 20.53
N TRP A 101 -11.18 2.16 20.02
CA TRP A 101 -11.08 1.86 18.60
C TRP A 101 -12.24 1.00 18.10
N GLU A 102 -12.65 -0.01 18.86
CA GLU A 102 -13.78 -0.88 18.53
C GLU A 102 -15.11 -0.10 18.45
N LYS A 103 -15.34 0.86 19.37
CA LYS A 103 -16.51 1.73 19.32
C LYS A 103 -16.52 2.58 18.04
N LEU A 104 -15.40 3.22 17.71
CA LEU A 104 -15.26 4.02 16.49
C LEU A 104 -15.52 3.17 15.23
N MET A 105 -14.92 1.97 15.19
CA MET A 105 -15.09 1.01 14.12
C MET A 105 -16.55 0.59 13.92
N LYS A 106 -17.26 0.26 15.01
CA LYS A 106 -18.66 -0.14 14.97
C LYS A 106 -19.54 0.99 14.42
N THR A 107 -19.34 2.22 14.88
CA THR A 107 -20.07 3.39 14.37
C THR A 107 -19.86 3.56 12.86
N SER A 108 -18.61 3.49 12.40
CA SER A 108 -18.32 3.67 10.97
C SER A 108 -18.77 2.51 10.09
N ILE A 109 -18.75 1.28 10.58
CA ILE A 109 -19.35 0.14 9.87
C ILE A 109 -20.86 0.35 9.72
N GLY A 110 -21.53 0.96 10.71
CA GLY A 110 -22.92 1.42 10.60
C GLY A 110 -23.10 2.37 9.43
N CYS A 111 -22.40 3.50 9.44
CA CYS A 111 -22.51 4.51 8.36
C CYS A 111 -22.19 3.93 6.97
N LEU A 112 -21.21 3.03 6.86
CA LEU A 112 -20.86 2.42 5.58
C LEU A 112 -21.99 1.56 5.02
N LYS A 113 -22.76 0.89 5.88
CA LYS A 113 -23.93 0.11 5.45
C LYS A 113 -25.06 0.99 4.91
N ASP A 114 -25.20 2.18 5.47
CA ASP A 114 -26.26 3.12 5.10
C ASP A 114 -25.91 3.89 3.81
N GLU A 115 -24.61 4.14 3.56
CA GLU A 115 -24.15 4.93 2.41
C GLU A 115 -23.78 4.08 1.17
N CYS A 116 -22.78 3.18 1.28
CA CYS A 116 -22.09 2.65 0.09
C CYS A 116 -21.80 1.15 0.09
N TYR A 117 -22.06 0.44 1.19
CA TYR A 117 -21.78 -1.00 1.33
C TYR A 117 -23.04 -1.76 1.70
N ARG A 118 -23.12 -3.01 1.23
CA ARG A 118 -24.18 -3.95 1.64
C ARG A 118 -23.57 -5.17 2.30
N LEU A 119 -24.22 -5.65 3.35
CA LEU A 119 -23.85 -6.93 3.96
C LEU A 119 -24.25 -8.07 3.02
N VAL A 120 -23.30 -8.99 2.77
CA VAL A 120 -23.50 -10.14 1.89
C VAL A 120 -23.17 -11.42 2.66
N ASN A 121 -23.97 -12.46 2.49
CA ASN A 121 -23.76 -13.74 3.16
C ASN A 121 -22.64 -14.57 2.48
N VAL A 122 -22.15 -15.60 3.17
CA VAL A 122 -21.03 -16.43 2.69
C VAL A 122 -21.36 -17.17 1.39
N ALA A 123 -22.60 -17.63 1.20
CA ALA A 123 -23.01 -18.33 -0.02
C ALA A 123 -22.96 -17.41 -1.25
N SER A 124 -23.50 -16.21 -1.14
CA SER A 124 -23.44 -15.18 -2.18
C SER A 124 -22.01 -14.75 -2.47
N VAL A 125 -21.16 -14.59 -1.44
CA VAL A 125 -19.73 -14.31 -1.64
C VAL A 125 -19.08 -15.43 -2.45
N LYS A 126 -19.31 -16.71 -2.09
CA LYS A 126 -18.79 -17.87 -2.82
C LYS A 126 -19.21 -17.88 -4.29
N GLN A 127 -20.47 -17.55 -4.58
CA GLN A 127 -21.01 -17.46 -5.94
C GLN A 127 -20.40 -16.30 -6.73
N ILE A 128 -20.21 -15.14 -6.11
CA ILE A 128 -19.56 -13.98 -6.74
C ILE A 128 -18.10 -14.33 -7.11
N VAL A 129 -17.34 -14.87 -6.15
CA VAL A 129 -15.92 -15.13 -6.38
C VAL A 129 -15.67 -16.36 -7.25
N SER A 130 -16.64 -17.27 -7.42
CA SER A 130 -16.47 -18.45 -8.28
C SER A 130 -16.29 -18.07 -9.74
N CYS A 131 -16.90 -16.98 -10.19
CA CYS A 131 -16.90 -16.53 -11.57
C CYS A 131 -15.70 -15.65 -11.94
N ARG A 132 -14.79 -15.32 -11.00
CA ARG A 132 -13.69 -14.36 -11.23
C ARG A 132 -12.33 -14.84 -10.72
N ARG A 133 -11.27 -14.10 -11.10
CA ARG A 133 -9.86 -14.46 -10.83
C ARG A 133 -9.27 -13.81 -9.56
N PHE A 134 -9.98 -12.87 -8.96
CA PHE A 134 -9.61 -12.21 -7.70
C PHE A 134 -10.69 -12.44 -6.63
N GLY A 135 -10.30 -12.43 -5.36
CA GLY A 135 -11.21 -12.62 -4.25
C GLY A 135 -11.81 -11.28 -3.83
N PHE A 136 -11.59 -10.85 -2.60
CA PHE A 136 -12.11 -9.59 -2.08
C PHE A 136 -11.00 -8.74 -1.47
N SER A 137 -11.26 -7.43 -1.44
CA SER A 137 -10.37 -6.48 -0.78
C SER A 137 -10.57 -6.50 0.75
N ARG A 138 -9.49 -6.25 1.50
CA ARG A 138 -9.57 -6.15 2.96
C ARG A 138 -9.63 -4.69 3.35
N VAL A 139 -10.68 -4.29 4.07
CA VAL A 139 -10.80 -2.92 4.57
C VAL A 139 -9.93 -2.73 5.81
N ARG A 140 -9.12 -1.67 5.80
CA ARG A 140 -8.40 -1.14 6.96
C ARG A 140 -8.93 0.26 7.27
N PHE A 141 -9.09 0.60 8.54
CA PHE A 141 -9.55 1.92 8.95
C PHE A 141 -8.39 2.79 9.41
N ARG A 142 -8.42 4.06 9.02
CA ARG A 142 -7.41 5.07 9.35
C ARG A 142 -8.06 6.29 10.01
N PRO A 143 -7.54 6.80 11.14
CA PRO A 143 -8.07 8.00 11.76
C PRO A 143 -7.98 9.25 10.87
N LYS A 144 -9.04 10.06 10.90
CA LYS A 144 -9.17 11.41 10.35
C LYS A 144 -9.52 12.39 11.47
N ALA A 145 -9.45 13.69 11.19
CA ALA A 145 -9.84 14.72 12.15
C ALA A 145 -11.28 14.53 12.67
N ASN A 146 -12.22 14.19 11.77
CA ASN A 146 -13.65 14.07 12.09
C ASN A 146 -14.20 12.64 11.92
N GLY A 147 -13.39 11.60 12.21
CA GLY A 147 -13.85 10.21 12.13
C GLY A 147 -12.77 9.24 11.65
N ILE A 148 -13.16 8.19 10.92
CA ILE A 148 -12.22 7.23 10.34
C ILE A 148 -12.50 7.03 8.84
N ARG A 149 -11.43 6.84 8.07
CA ARG A 149 -11.46 6.56 6.65
C ARG A 149 -11.28 5.05 6.42
N PRO A 150 -12.22 4.36 5.76
CA PRO A 150 -11.99 3.00 5.28
C PRO A 150 -11.04 3.03 4.07
N LEU A 151 -10.13 2.07 4.02
CA LEU A 151 -9.18 1.87 2.92
C LEU A 151 -9.22 0.40 2.50
N ALA A 152 -9.66 0.15 1.27
CA ALA A 152 -9.63 -1.18 0.68
C ALA A 152 -8.19 -1.53 0.25
N ASN A 153 -7.62 -2.57 0.84
CA ASN A 153 -6.33 -3.09 0.41
C ASN A 153 -6.51 -4.04 -0.78
N LEU A 154 -6.14 -3.55 -1.97
CA LEU A 154 -6.19 -4.27 -3.24
C LEU A 154 -4.91 -5.05 -3.58
N LYS A 155 -3.85 -4.92 -2.76
CA LYS A 155 -2.53 -5.55 -3.02
C LYS A 155 -2.40 -6.94 -2.41
N SER A 156 -3.26 -7.29 -1.47
CA SER A 156 -3.21 -8.61 -0.81
C SER A 156 -4.01 -9.64 -1.59
N SER A 157 -3.45 -10.84 -1.73
CA SER A 157 -4.21 -12.02 -2.11
C SER A 157 -5.22 -12.38 -1.03
N SER A 158 -6.23 -13.16 -1.42
CA SER A 158 -7.26 -13.66 -0.51
C SER A 158 -7.45 -15.17 -0.70
N ARG A 159 -7.96 -15.82 0.34
CA ARG A 159 -8.23 -17.25 0.37
C ARG A 159 -9.65 -17.47 0.87
N LEU A 160 -10.36 -18.42 0.27
CA LEU A 160 -11.71 -18.78 0.68
C LEU A 160 -11.88 -20.29 0.68
N GLN A 161 -12.46 -20.82 1.77
CA GLN A 161 -12.80 -22.23 1.90
C GLN A 161 -14.08 -22.54 1.12
N PHE A 162 -13.97 -23.42 0.13
CA PHE A 162 -15.06 -24.15 -0.49
C PHE A 162 -15.14 -25.54 0.12
N SER A 163 -16.29 -26.22 0.02
CA SER A 163 -16.66 -27.45 0.76
C SER A 163 -15.47 -28.26 1.29
N HIS A 164 -14.61 -28.75 0.39
CA HIS A 164 -13.42 -29.54 0.74
C HIS A 164 -12.09 -28.92 0.26
N THR A 165 -12.10 -27.73 -0.34
CA THR A 165 -10.91 -27.13 -0.96
C THR A 165 -10.76 -25.65 -0.62
N VAL A 166 -9.53 -25.21 -0.33
CA VAL A 166 -9.20 -23.79 -0.20
C VAL A 166 -8.84 -23.25 -1.58
N LYS A 167 -9.60 -22.27 -2.07
CA LYS A 167 -9.26 -21.56 -3.30
C LYS A 167 -8.47 -20.30 -2.96
N GLU A 168 -7.29 -20.16 -3.56
CA GLU A 168 -6.48 -18.95 -3.50
C GLU A 168 -6.81 -18.03 -4.67
N PHE A 169 -6.86 -16.73 -4.37
CA PHE A 169 -7.15 -15.69 -5.35
C PHE A 169 -6.00 -14.71 -5.47
N LYS A 170 -5.78 -14.24 -6.70
CA LYS A 170 -4.83 -13.15 -6.96
C LYS A 170 -5.34 -11.86 -6.29
N ALA A 171 -4.39 -10.99 -5.97
CA ALA A 171 -4.70 -9.65 -5.52
C ALA A 171 -5.50 -8.89 -6.60
N VAL A 172 -6.45 -8.06 -6.19
CA VAL A 172 -7.31 -7.31 -7.11
C VAL A 172 -6.47 -6.45 -8.06
N ASN A 173 -5.46 -5.77 -7.52
CA ASN A 173 -4.54 -4.97 -8.33
C ASN A 173 -3.81 -5.77 -9.41
N VAL A 174 -3.51 -7.06 -9.16
CA VAL A 174 -2.84 -7.91 -10.15
C VAL A 174 -3.80 -8.25 -11.30
N VAL A 175 -5.08 -8.47 -11.02
CA VAL A 175 -6.07 -8.74 -12.08
C VAL A 175 -6.41 -7.48 -12.86
N LEU A 176 -6.50 -6.32 -12.19
CA LEU A 176 -6.78 -5.04 -12.84
C LEU A 176 -5.59 -4.42 -13.58
N GLN A 177 -4.41 -5.05 -13.57
CA GLN A 177 -3.24 -4.56 -14.32
C GLN A 177 -3.51 -4.46 -15.82
N ASP A 178 -4.25 -5.41 -16.38
CA ASP A 178 -4.57 -5.43 -17.82
C ASP A 178 -5.54 -4.29 -18.17
N LEU A 179 -6.52 -4.03 -17.31
CA LEU A 179 -7.43 -2.89 -17.45
C LEU A 179 -6.68 -1.56 -17.35
N HIS A 180 -5.79 -1.42 -16.36
CA HIS A 180 -4.96 -0.23 -16.21
C HIS A 180 -4.05 0.01 -17.43
N ALA A 181 -3.47 -1.05 -17.98
CA ALA A 181 -2.66 -0.97 -19.19
C ALA A 181 -3.51 -0.58 -20.41
N ALA A 182 -4.69 -1.17 -20.59
CA ALA A 182 -5.61 -0.82 -21.66
C ALA A 182 -6.04 0.67 -21.59
N LEU A 183 -6.42 1.16 -20.41
CA LEU A 183 -6.77 2.58 -20.23
C LEU A 183 -5.61 3.52 -20.55
N LYS A 184 -4.37 3.14 -20.22
CA LYS A 184 -3.19 3.90 -20.65
C LYS A 184 -2.97 3.89 -22.16
N ASP A 185 -3.34 2.82 -22.85
CA ASP A 185 -3.25 2.74 -24.30
C ASP A 185 -4.25 3.69 -24.96
N VAL A 186 -5.50 3.65 -24.47
CA VAL A 186 -6.56 4.56 -24.90
C VAL A 186 -6.14 6.01 -24.68
N GLN A 187 -5.59 6.34 -23.51
CA GLN A 187 -5.07 7.68 -23.22
C GLN A 187 -4.00 8.13 -24.22
N MET A 188 -3.11 7.23 -24.67
CA MET A 188 -2.06 7.58 -25.62
C MET A 188 -2.56 7.68 -27.06
N LYS A 189 -3.51 6.82 -27.45
CA LYS A 189 -4.04 6.78 -28.81
C LYS A 189 -5.09 7.87 -29.06
N ILE A 190 -5.99 8.08 -28.09
CA ILE A 190 -7.12 9.00 -28.19
C ILE A 190 -7.28 9.75 -26.86
N PRO A 191 -6.40 10.72 -26.57
CA PRO A 191 -6.42 11.45 -25.29
C PRO A 191 -7.77 12.09 -24.96
N GLU A 192 -8.52 12.51 -25.97
CA GLU A 192 -9.82 13.18 -25.85
C GLU A 192 -10.87 12.31 -25.12
N THR A 193 -10.81 10.99 -25.26
CA THR A 193 -11.78 10.05 -24.64
C THR A 193 -11.72 10.05 -23.11
N LEU A 194 -10.53 10.26 -22.54
CA LEU A 194 -10.32 10.34 -21.09
C LEU A 194 -10.14 11.80 -20.63
N GLY A 195 -10.32 12.77 -21.53
CA GLY A 195 -10.13 14.19 -21.29
C GLY A 195 -8.73 14.52 -20.75
N SER A 196 -8.68 15.38 -19.73
CA SER A 196 -7.41 15.79 -19.09
C SER A 196 -6.90 14.80 -18.03
N SER A 197 -7.32 13.54 -18.08
CA SER A 197 -6.85 12.51 -17.14
C SER A 197 -5.35 12.30 -17.24
N VAL A 198 -4.72 12.05 -16.09
CA VAL A 198 -3.29 11.78 -15.95
C VAL A 198 -3.08 10.56 -15.07
N PHE A 199 -2.15 9.67 -15.44
CA PHE A 199 -1.88 8.43 -14.70
C PHE A 199 -0.57 8.49 -13.90
N SER A 200 0.18 9.58 -14.02
CA SER A 200 1.41 9.82 -13.26
C SER A 200 1.73 11.31 -13.12
N TYR A 201 2.55 11.65 -12.12
CA TYR A 201 3.09 13.01 -11.96
C TYR A 201 3.97 13.43 -13.14
N ASN A 202 4.60 12.48 -13.84
CA ASN A 202 5.35 12.77 -15.06
C ASN A 202 4.44 13.26 -16.19
N ASP A 203 3.21 12.73 -16.27
CA ASP A 203 2.22 13.18 -17.25
C ASP A 203 1.74 14.59 -16.92
N VAL A 204 1.51 14.89 -15.63
CA VAL A 204 1.19 16.25 -15.16
C VAL A 204 2.28 17.23 -15.56
N HIS A 205 3.54 16.91 -15.23
CA HIS A 205 4.68 17.76 -15.57
C HIS A 205 4.82 17.95 -17.09
N ARG A 206 4.65 16.89 -17.88
CA ARG A 206 4.69 16.97 -19.34
C ARG A 206 3.61 17.90 -19.89
N ASN A 207 2.37 17.74 -19.43
CA ASN A 207 1.25 18.58 -19.86
C ASN A 207 1.45 20.04 -19.45
N PHE A 208 1.92 20.28 -18.21
CA PHE A 208 2.19 21.62 -17.72
C PHE A 208 3.35 22.30 -18.47
N ARG A 209 4.43 21.56 -18.77
CA ARG A 209 5.53 22.07 -19.59
C ARG A 209 5.07 22.46 -20.99
N ASN A 210 4.24 21.62 -21.62
CA ASN A 210 3.69 21.90 -22.94
C ASN A 210 2.74 23.11 -22.93
N PHE A 211 1.96 23.28 -21.87
CA PHE A 211 1.14 24.48 -21.68
C PHE A 211 2.02 25.72 -21.54
N LEU A 212 3.03 25.70 -20.67
CA LEU A 212 3.93 26.84 -20.47
C LEU A 212 4.70 27.21 -21.75
N SER A 213 5.14 26.22 -22.55
CA SER A 213 5.82 26.53 -23.82
C SER A 213 4.89 27.22 -24.81
N ARG A 214 3.61 26.81 -24.87
CA ARG A 214 2.59 27.45 -25.71
C ARG A 214 2.23 28.84 -25.21
N VAL A 215 2.11 29.03 -23.90
CA VAL A 215 1.79 30.34 -23.32
C VAL A 215 2.94 31.33 -23.49
N LYS A 216 4.20 30.87 -23.41
CA LYS A 216 5.37 31.72 -23.65
C LYS A 216 5.52 32.14 -25.11
N ASN A 217 5.09 31.33 -26.08
CA ASN A 217 5.20 31.64 -27.53
C ASN A 217 6.59 32.18 -27.96
N GLY A 218 7.67 31.65 -27.38
CA GLY A 218 9.04 32.11 -27.67
C GLY A 218 9.50 33.36 -26.90
N SER A 219 8.62 34.01 -26.12
CA SER A 219 8.99 35.06 -25.17
C SER A 219 9.79 34.50 -23.99
N SER A 220 10.75 35.30 -23.52
CA SER A 220 11.50 35.03 -22.28
C SER A 220 10.64 35.20 -21.03
N THR A 221 9.57 36.01 -21.11
CA THR A 221 8.67 36.32 -20.00
C THR A 221 7.35 35.57 -20.13
N LEU A 222 6.83 35.07 -19.01
CA LEU A 222 5.51 34.44 -18.96
C LEU A 222 4.44 35.54 -18.85
N PRO A 223 3.40 35.56 -19.69
CA PRO A 223 2.26 36.46 -19.52
C PRO A 223 1.52 36.16 -18.19
N SER A 224 0.69 37.09 -17.74
CA SER A 224 -0.14 36.90 -16.55
C SER A 224 -1.10 35.72 -16.73
N VAL A 225 -0.95 34.69 -15.89
CA VAL A 225 -1.81 33.51 -15.88
C VAL A 225 -2.51 33.43 -14.52
N TYR A 226 -3.79 33.10 -14.54
CA TYR A 226 -4.57 32.79 -13.33
C TYR A 226 -4.66 31.28 -13.13
N MET A 227 -4.55 30.83 -11.88
CA MET A 227 -4.68 29.42 -11.52
C MET A 227 -5.82 29.24 -10.54
N VAL A 228 -6.76 28.35 -10.87
CA VAL A 228 -7.83 27.93 -9.97
C VAL A 228 -7.47 26.55 -9.44
N VAL A 229 -7.49 26.40 -8.11
CA VAL A 229 -7.28 25.12 -7.44
C VAL A 229 -8.60 24.70 -6.81
N ALA A 230 -9.08 23.51 -7.17
CA ALA A 230 -10.31 22.94 -6.65
C ALA A 230 -10.04 21.52 -6.13
N ASP A 231 -10.72 21.16 -5.05
CA ASP A 231 -10.69 19.80 -4.48
C ASP A 231 -12.06 19.15 -4.58
N VAL A 232 -12.09 17.86 -4.91
CA VAL A 232 -13.34 17.09 -5.04
C VAL A 232 -13.52 16.24 -3.79
N GLN A 233 -14.49 16.60 -2.97
CA GLN A 233 -14.79 15.88 -1.74
C GLN A 233 -15.35 14.48 -2.04
N LYS A 234 -14.87 13.46 -1.31
CA LYS A 234 -15.34 12.06 -1.41
C LYS A 234 -15.38 11.51 -2.85
N ALA A 235 -14.41 11.88 -3.70
CA ALA A 235 -14.41 11.54 -5.14
C ALA A 235 -14.61 10.05 -5.48
N TYR A 236 -14.16 9.12 -4.62
CA TYR A 236 -14.38 7.67 -4.80
C TYR A 236 -15.80 7.24 -4.45
N ASP A 237 -16.38 7.83 -3.40
CA ASP A 237 -17.68 7.44 -2.86
C ASP A 237 -18.82 8.03 -3.73
N SER A 238 -18.56 9.15 -4.40
CA SER A 238 -19.52 9.85 -5.27
C SER A 238 -19.62 9.28 -6.69
N ILE A 239 -18.93 8.19 -7.00
CA ILE A 239 -18.95 7.61 -8.35
C ILE A 239 -20.30 6.94 -8.60
N ASN A 240 -21.05 7.46 -9.57
CA ASN A 240 -22.19 6.72 -10.13
C ASN A 240 -21.65 5.51 -10.91
N GLN A 241 -21.71 4.35 -10.27
CA GLN A 241 -21.15 3.11 -10.78
C GLN A 241 -21.77 2.68 -12.11
N ASP A 242 -23.08 2.85 -12.29
CA ASP A 242 -23.76 2.44 -13.52
C ASP A 242 -23.40 3.37 -14.69
N LYS A 243 -23.33 4.68 -14.43
CA LYS A 243 -22.84 5.65 -15.42
C LYS A 243 -21.39 5.39 -15.79
N LEU A 244 -20.53 5.08 -14.81
CA LEU A 244 -19.13 4.71 -15.07
C LEU A 244 -19.06 3.47 -15.99
N LEU A 245 -19.76 2.39 -15.64
CA LEU A 245 -19.75 1.15 -16.43
C LEU A 245 -20.31 1.36 -17.84
N HIS A 246 -21.31 2.23 -18.00
CA HIS A 246 -21.83 2.61 -19.31
C HIS A 246 -20.78 3.35 -20.14
N LEU A 247 -20.17 4.41 -19.60
CA LEU A 247 -19.13 5.19 -20.27
C LEU A 247 -17.92 4.35 -20.68
N MET A 248 -17.54 3.36 -19.85
CA MET A 248 -16.39 2.52 -20.15
C MET A 248 -16.60 1.64 -21.39
N LYS A 249 -17.85 1.39 -21.83
CA LYS A 249 -18.13 0.66 -23.08
C LYS A 249 -17.63 1.39 -24.31
N ASP A 250 -17.68 2.73 -24.28
CA ASP A 250 -17.22 3.59 -25.37
C ASP A 250 -15.71 3.88 -25.28
N VAL A 251 -15.13 3.76 -24.09
CA VAL A 251 -13.68 3.95 -23.88
C VAL A 251 -12.90 2.69 -24.26
N ILE A 252 -13.40 1.50 -23.88
CA ILE A 252 -12.74 0.22 -24.14
C ILE A 252 -13.53 -0.51 -25.24
N VAL A 253 -13.26 -0.09 -26.48
CA VAL A 253 -13.98 -0.56 -27.67
C VAL A 253 -13.43 -1.88 -28.22
N ASP A 254 -12.12 -2.10 -28.11
CA ASP A 254 -11.41 -3.20 -28.75
C ASP A 254 -10.52 -3.99 -27.77
N ASP A 255 -9.99 -5.10 -28.27
CA ASP A 255 -8.93 -5.87 -27.62
C ASP A 255 -7.61 -5.09 -27.60
N HIS A 256 -6.84 -5.25 -26.52
CA HIS A 256 -5.59 -4.52 -26.33
C HIS A 256 -4.39 -5.46 -26.29
N LEU A 257 -3.41 -5.23 -27.17
CA LEU A 257 -2.17 -6.00 -27.21
C LEU A 257 -1.20 -5.51 -26.13
N LEU A 258 -0.88 -6.39 -25.19
CA LEU A 258 0.01 -6.12 -24.06
C LEU A 258 1.32 -6.92 -24.21
N HIS A 259 2.46 -6.29 -23.96
CA HIS A 259 3.77 -6.95 -23.95
C HIS A 259 4.25 -7.16 -22.52
N GLN A 260 4.66 -8.39 -22.22
CA GLN A 260 5.29 -8.71 -20.94
C GLN A 260 6.79 -8.48 -21.04
N THR A 261 7.27 -7.57 -20.21
CA THR A 261 8.69 -7.19 -20.14
C THR A 261 9.18 -7.32 -18.71
N HIS A 262 10.47 -7.55 -18.55
CA HIS A 262 11.09 -7.57 -17.22
C HIS A 262 12.06 -6.42 -17.14
N GLN A 263 11.89 -5.55 -16.15
CA GLN A 263 12.91 -4.58 -15.82
C GLN A 263 13.86 -5.20 -14.81
N ILE A 264 15.12 -5.33 -15.20
CA ILE A 264 16.22 -5.73 -14.35
C ILE A 264 16.89 -4.44 -13.86
N ILE A 265 16.81 -4.19 -12.56
CA ILE A 265 17.52 -3.10 -11.91
C ILE A 265 18.76 -3.72 -11.26
N ALA A 266 19.94 -3.33 -11.74
CA ALA A 266 21.22 -3.79 -11.24
C ALA A 266 21.87 -2.65 -10.45
N SER A 267 21.83 -2.76 -9.12
CA SER A 267 22.63 -1.91 -8.24
C SER A 267 23.89 -2.68 -7.81
N SER A 268 24.95 -1.98 -7.42
CA SER A 268 26.23 -2.56 -6.98
C SER A 268 26.13 -3.61 -5.87
N ARG A 269 24.99 -3.72 -5.19
CA ARG A 269 24.74 -4.70 -4.13
C ARG A 269 23.49 -5.56 -4.32
N HIS A 270 22.65 -5.29 -5.31
CA HIS A 270 21.35 -5.98 -5.45
C HIS A 270 20.90 -6.05 -6.91
N PHE A 271 20.43 -7.22 -7.33
CA PHE A 271 19.67 -7.41 -8.56
C PHE A 271 18.20 -7.55 -8.22
N GLN A 272 17.36 -6.73 -8.86
CA GLN A 272 15.92 -6.84 -8.73
C GLN A 272 15.28 -7.01 -10.11
N VAL A 273 14.52 -8.08 -10.29
CA VAL A 273 13.72 -8.32 -11.50
C VAL A 273 12.29 -7.93 -11.20
N LEU A 274 11.78 -6.94 -11.93
CA LEU A 274 10.42 -6.43 -11.82
C LEU A 274 9.64 -6.80 -13.09
N PRO A 275 8.59 -7.64 -13.00
CA PRO A 275 7.71 -7.87 -14.13
C PRO A 275 6.92 -6.59 -14.43
N CYS A 276 6.92 -6.16 -15.69
CA CYS A 276 6.22 -4.99 -16.18
C CYS A 276 5.35 -5.39 -17.37
N ILE A 277 4.07 -5.06 -17.30
CA ILE A 277 3.18 -5.11 -18.45
C ILE A 277 3.25 -3.75 -19.09
N ASN A 278 3.80 -3.70 -20.29
CA ASN A 278 3.94 -2.48 -21.07
C ASN A 278 3.13 -2.60 -22.35
N LEU A 279 2.68 -1.46 -22.84
CA LEU A 279 2.14 -1.37 -24.19
C LEU A 279 3.28 -1.43 -25.20
N CYS A 280 3.02 -1.99 -26.38
CA CYS A 280 4.01 -2.13 -27.45
C CYS A 280 4.74 -0.80 -27.75
N LYS A 281 4.00 0.33 -27.72
CA LYS A 281 4.54 1.69 -27.92
C LYS A 281 5.32 2.23 -26.72
N GLN A 282 4.92 1.87 -25.48
CA GLN A 282 5.60 2.34 -24.26
C GLN A 282 6.95 1.67 -24.05
N PHE A 283 7.15 0.44 -24.50
CA PHE A 283 8.44 -0.25 -24.40
C PHE A 283 9.59 0.60 -24.98
N ARG A 284 9.39 1.17 -26.17
CA ARG A 284 10.40 2.00 -26.84
C ARG A 284 10.66 3.31 -26.08
N SER A 285 9.62 3.96 -25.57
CA SER A 285 9.74 5.21 -24.79
C SER A 285 10.32 5.02 -23.38
N HIS A 286 10.03 3.89 -22.73
CA HIS A 286 10.52 3.58 -21.38
C HIS A 286 11.97 3.09 -21.38
N ALA A 287 12.45 2.48 -22.47
CA ALA A 287 13.86 2.16 -22.66
C ALA A 287 14.73 3.41 -22.79
N GLN A 288 14.20 4.51 -23.36
CA GLN A 288 14.98 5.72 -23.65
C GLN A 288 15.16 6.69 -22.45
N ASN A 289 14.37 6.57 -21.38
CA ASN A 289 14.28 7.59 -20.31
C ASN A 289 14.76 7.10 -18.92
N ARG A 290 15.59 6.05 -18.83
CA ARG A 290 15.96 5.46 -17.52
C ARG A 290 17.46 5.48 -17.24
N SER A 291 17.77 5.50 -15.94
CA SER A 291 19.13 5.57 -15.40
C SER A 291 20.01 4.44 -15.93
N SER A 292 21.31 4.68 -15.98
CA SER A 292 22.38 3.81 -16.48
C SER A 292 22.51 2.43 -15.80
N HIS A 293 21.63 2.10 -14.85
CA HIS A 293 21.68 0.90 -14.01
C HIS A 293 20.45 -0.01 -14.18
N SER A 294 19.66 0.17 -15.23
CA SER A 294 18.52 -0.72 -15.51
C SER A 294 18.46 -1.19 -16.95
N VAL A 295 18.23 -2.49 -17.13
CA VAL A 295 18.02 -3.14 -18.43
C VAL A 295 16.57 -3.60 -18.49
N VAL A 296 15.86 -3.31 -19.59
CA VAL A 296 14.53 -3.88 -19.83
C VAL A 296 14.68 -4.99 -20.85
N VAL A 297 14.26 -6.19 -20.47
CA VAL A 297 14.26 -7.36 -21.34
C VAL A 297 12.85 -7.60 -21.83
N ASP A 298 12.64 -7.47 -23.14
CA ASP A 298 11.44 -8.00 -23.79
C ASP A 298 11.60 -9.52 -23.89
N GLN A 299 10.60 -10.25 -23.41
CA GLN A 299 10.60 -11.71 -23.46
C GLN A 299 9.97 -12.23 -24.76
N GLY A 300 9.54 -11.35 -25.67
CA GLY A 300 8.80 -11.71 -26.88
C GLY A 300 7.40 -12.28 -26.59
N ARG A 301 6.95 -12.20 -25.33
CA ARG A 301 5.64 -12.68 -24.90
C ARG A 301 4.64 -11.53 -24.96
N SER A 302 3.83 -11.53 -26.00
CA SER A 302 2.63 -10.70 -26.07
C SER A 302 1.42 -11.48 -25.56
N ARG A 303 0.49 -10.77 -24.97
CA ARG A 303 -0.84 -11.29 -24.64
C ARG A 303 -1.89 -10.27 -25.04
N THR A 304 -3.03 -10.76 -25.48
CA THR A 304 -4.18 -9.91 -25.77
C THR A 304 -5.05 -9.81 -24.52
N ALA A 305 -5.29 -8.59 -24.05
CA ALA A 305 -6.34 -8.32 -23.08
C ALA A 305 -7.66 -8.18 -23.84
N ALA A 306 -8.47 -9.24 -23.78
CA ALA A 306 -9.76 -9.27 -24.44
C ALA A 306 -10.72 -8.24 -23.82
N LYS A 307 -11.44 -7.49 -24.66
CA LYS A 307 -12.45 -6.52 -24.26
C LYS A 307 -13.42 -7.10 -23.23
N ALA A 308 -13.93 -8.31 -23.50
CA ALA A 308 -14.88 -8.99 -22.62
C ALA A 308 -14.31 -9.19 -21.20
N ASP A 309 -13.05 -9.61 -21.08
CA ASP A 309 -12.38 -9.79 -19.80
C ASP A 309 -12.15 -8.46 -19.06
N LEU A 310 -11.79 -7.40 -19.80
CA LEU A 310 -11.59 -6.06 -19.23
C LEU A 310 -12.88 -5.52 -18.61
N HIS A 311 -13.98 -5.57 -19.37
CA HIS A 311 -15.31 -5.17 -18.92
C HIS A 311 -15.81 -6.03 -17.76
N PHE A 312 -15.63 -7.35 -17.85
CA PHE A 312 -16.01 -8.26 -16.79
C PHE A 312 -15.27 -7.94 -15.49
N ASN A 313 -13.95 -7.79 -15.53
CA ASN A 313 -13.15 -7.51 -14.33
C ASN A 313 -13.48 -6.13 -13.74
N LEU A 314 -13.71 -5.11 -14.59
CA LEU A 314 -14.15 -3.79 -14.15
C LEU A 314 -15.51 -3.87 -13.43
N GLN A 315 -16.50 -4.54 -14.03
CA GLN A 315 -17.83 -4.69 -13.43
C GLN A 315 -17.76 -5.45 -12.10
N GLN A 316 -17.00 -6.55 -12.06
CA GLN A 316 -16.81 -7.31 -10.82
C GLN A 316 -16.10 -6.49 -9.72
N HIS A 317 -15.18 -5.61 -10.10
CA HIS A 317 -14.51 -4.75 -9.13
C HIS A 317 -15.43 -3.65 -8.61
N VAL A 318 -16.15 -2.96 -9.49
CA VAL A 318 -16.98 -1.81 -9.14
C VAL A 318 -18.22 -2.23 -8.34
N LYS A 319 -18.84 -3.36 -8.70
CA LYS A 319 -20.12 -3.79 -8.10
C LYS A 319 -19.98 -4.81 -6.96
N ASN A 320 -18.92 -5.62 -6.96
CA ASN A 320 -18.85 -6.84 -6.16
C ASN A 320 -17.54 -7.03 -5.37
N ASN A 321 -16.75 -5.97 -5.12
CA ASN A 321 -15.50 -6.05 -4.35
C ASN A 321 -15.62 -5.51 -2.93
#